data_AF-A0A7C3UB22-F1
#
_entry.id   AF-A0A7C3UB22-F1
#
_cell.length_a   1.000
_cell.length_b   1.000
_cell.length_c   1.000
_cell.angle_alpha   90.00
_cell.angle_beta   90.00
_cell.angle_gamma   90.00
#
_symmetry.space_group_name_H-M   'P 1'
#
loop_
_entity.id
_entity.type
_entity.pdbx_description
1 polymer ?
#
loop_
_entity_poly.entity_id
_entity_poly.type
_entity_poly.pdbx_seq_one_letter_code
_entity_poly.pdbx_strand_id
1 'polypeptide(L)'
;GISQGIAALPGISRSGMTTSAMLFMGLCAEEAFRLSFLALIPASAGASALTLLMGRSTYSAIGRIGYLGALVAMLISTLVSLAVIKSILRFARRSRVYRITFVLGIIAIISGALSLLTGS
;
A
#
# COMPACT_ATOMS: atom_id res chain seq x y z
N GLY A 1 -6.10 12.39 -6.28
CA GLY A 1 -7.14 12.46 -5.24
C GLY A 1 -8.03 11.23 -5.27
N ILE A 2 -8.90 11.12 -6.27
CA ILE A 2 -9.87 10.02 -6.41
C ILE A 2 -9.21 8.63 -6.34
N SER A 3 -8.13 8.41 -7.10
CA SER A 3 -7.39 7.14 -7.08
C SER A 3 -6.81 6.77 -5.71
N GLN A 4 -6.44 7.76 -4.88
CA GLN A 4 -6.01 7.52 -3.50
C GLN A 4 -7.18 7.19 -2.57
N GLY A 5 -8.33 7.81 -2.79
CA GLY A 5 -9.56 7.47 -2.07
C GLY A 5 -10.00 6.03 -2.33
N ILE A 6 -9.95 5.59 -3.60
CA ILE A 6 -10.22 4.19 -3.98
C ILE A 6 -9.17 3.26 -3.35
N ALA A 7 -7.91 3.65 -3.37
CA ALA A 7 -6.83 2.89 -2.74
C ALA A 7 -6.92 2.78 -1.21
N ALA A 8 -7.81 3.52 -0.56
CA ALA A 8 -8.07 3.35 0.87
C ALA A 8 -8.92 2.11 1.18
N LEU A 9 -9.57 1.51 0.17
CA LEU A 9 -10.31 0.26 0.34
C LEU A 9 -9.35 -0.89 0.70
N PRO A 10 -9.73 -1.75 1.65
CA PRO A 10 -8.90 -2.86 2.08
C PRO A 10 -8.63 -3.82 0.92
N GLY A 11 -7.38 -4.27 0.79
CA GLY A 11 -6.95 -5.17 -0.28
C GLY A 11 -6.55 -4.48 -1.58
N ILE A 12 -6.78 -3.17 -1.73
CA ILE A 12 -6.32 -2.42 -2.91
C ILE A 12 -4.89 -1.92 -2.71
N SER A 13 -3.99 -2.25 -3.65
CA SER A 13 -2.62 -1.75 -3.65
C SER A 13 -2.58 -0.26 -4.03
N ARG A 14 -2.25 0.59 -3.05
CA ARG A 14 -2.16 2.03 -3.26
C ARG A 14 -1.15 2.42 -4.34
N SER A 15 0.07 1.89 -4.29
CA SER A 15 1.11 2.24 -5.28
C SER A 15 0.70 1.85 -6.70
N GLY A 16 0.03 0.70 -6.86
CA GLY A 16 -0.51 0.25 -8.14
C GLY A 16 -1.59 1.21 -8.65
N MET A 17 -2.61 1.50 -7.84
CA MET A 17 -3.70 2.40 -8.23
C MET A 17 -3.23 3.80 -8.61
N THR A 18 -2.34 4.41 -7.82
CA THR A 18 -1.89 5.78 -8.09
C THR A 18 -0.96 5.85 -9.29
N THR A 19 -0.04 4.89 -9.44
CA THR A 19 0.85 4.83 -10.60
C THR A 19 0.07 4.51 -11.89
N SER A 20 -0.86 3.56 -11.86
CA SER A 20 -1.73 3.26 -13.00
C SER A 20 -2.57 4.45 -13.41
N ALA A 21 -3.18 5.17 -12.45
CA ALA A 21 -3.95 6.38 -12.76
C ALA A 21 -3.08 7.45 -13.43
N MET A 22 -1.84 7.66 -12.99
CA MET A 22 -0.91 8.61 -13.60
C MET A 22 -0.46 8.17 -15.01
N LEU A 23 -0.21 6.87 -15.21
CA LEU A 23 0.07 6.33 -16.54
C LEU A 23 -1.12 6.53 -17.50
N PHE A 24 -2.35 6.31 -17.04
CA PHE A 24 -3.57 6.59 -17.81
C PHE A 24 -3.74 8.07 -18.16
N MET A 25 -3.22 8.96 -17.31
CA MET A 25 -3.18 10.42 -17.57
C MET A 25 -2.06 10.84 -18.52
N GLY A 26 -1.27 9.89 -19.04
CA GLY A 26 -0.22 10.15 -20.03
C GLY A 26 1.15 10.47 -19.45
N LEU A 27 1.36 10.30 -18.13
CA LEU A 27 2.68 10.47 -17.53
C LEU A 27 3.60 9.31 -17.93
N CYS A 28 4.89 9.59 -18.08
CA CYS A 28 5.87 8.53 -18.27
C CYS A 28 6.01 7.69 -16.98
N ALA A 29 6.41 6.43 -17.10
CA ALA A 29 6.43 5.50 -15.97
C ALA A 29 7.29 5.99 -14.81
N GLU A 30 8.47 6.53 -15.09
CA GLU A 30 9.38 7.05 -14.07
C GLU A 30 8.77 8.21 -13.27
N GLU A 31 8.13 9.15 -13.97
CA GLU A 31 7.45 10.29 -13.36
C GLU A 31 6.21 9.85 -12.56
N ALA A 32 5.42 8.92 -13.12
CA ALA A 32 4.27 8.33 -12.43
C ALA A 32 4.67 7.62 -11.12
N PHE A 33 5.77 6.85 -11.12
CA PHE A 33 6.29 6.23 -9.89
C PHE A 33 6.75 7.28 -8.89
N ARG A 34 7.55 8.26 -9.33
CA ARG A 34 8.07 9.32 -8.46
C ARG A 34 6.95 10.11 -7.78
N LEU A 35 5.95 10.55 -8.53
CA LEU A 35 4.81 11.29 -8.01
C LEU A 35 3.92 10.42 -7.09
N SER A 36 3.75 9.13 -7.42
CA SER A 36 3.03 8.15 -6.59
C SER A 36 3.69 7.93 -5.22
N PHE A 37 5.03 7.95 -5.17
CA PHE A 37 5.81 7.93 -3.93
C PHE A 37 5.73 9.25 -3.17
N LEU A 38 5.88 10.39 -3.84
CA LEU A 38 5.79 11.70 -3.19
C LEU A 38 4.42 11.90 -2.54
N ALA A 39 3.36 11.52 -3.25
CA ALA A 39 2.00 11.64 -2.77
C ALA A 39 1.65 10.63 -1.64
N LEU A 40 2.46 9.58 -1.43
CA LEU A 40 2.31 8.68 -0.28
C LEU A 40 2.56 9.41 1.04
N ILE A 41 3.56 10.28 1.07
CA ILE A 41 4.06 10.90 2.29
C ILE A 41 2.95 11.69 3.01
N PRO A 42 2.24 12.65 2.37
CA PRO A 42 1.16 13.36 3.04
C PRO A 42 -0.05 12.46 3.31
N ALA A 43 -0.33 11.49 2.43
CA ALA A 43 -1.47 10.59 2.60
C ALA A 43 -1.31 9.66 3.81
N SER A 44 -0.13 9.06 4.00
CA SER A 44 0.15 8.18 5.14
C SER A 44 0.27 8.96 6.44
N ALA A 45 0.86 10.16 6.41
CA ALA A 45 0.93 11.05 7.56
C ALA A 45 -0.48 11.47 8.02
N GLY A 46 -1.33 11.90 7.08
CA GLY A 46 -2.72 12.26 7.35
C GLY A 46 -3.53 11.10 7.90
N ALA A 47 -3.42 9.91 7.30
CA ALA A 47 -4.12 8.71 7.78
C ALA A 47 -3.67 8.32 9.21
N SER A 48 -2.37 8.41 9.49
CA SER A 48 -1.82 8.10 10.83
C SER A 48 -2.28 9.12 11.87
N ALA A 49 -2.23 10.42 11.53
CA ALA A 49 -2.72 11.49 12.40
C ALA A 49 -4.21 11.35 12.70
N LEU A 50 -5.02 11.07 11.67
CA LEU A 50 -6.46 10.85 11.82
C LEU A 50 -6.76 9.64 12.71
N THR A 51 -6.02 8.54 12.50
CA THR A 51 -6.14 7.31 13.31
C THR A 51 -5.76 7.55 14.78
N LEU A 52 -4.78 8.42 15.02
CA LEU A 52 -4.37 8.78 16.37
C LEU A 52 -5.39 9.69 17.06
N LEU A 53 -5.97 10.66 16.33
CA LEU A 53 -6.91 11.65 16.87
C LEU A 53 -8.33 11.12 17.05
N MET A 54 -8.80 10.25 16.13
CA MET A 54 -10.20 9.82 16.07
C MET A 54 -10.39 8.32 16.32
N GLY A 55 -9.30 7.55 16.37
CA GLY A 55 -9.36 6.09 16.51
C GLY A 55 -9.68 5.64 17.94
N ARG A 56 -10.96 5.47 18.26
CA ARG A 56 -11.40 4.88 19.56
C ARG A 56 -10.75 3.53 19.84
N SER A 57 -10.54 2.71 18.81
CA SER A 57 -9.81 1.44 18.88
C SER A 57 -8.32 1.63 19.21
N THR A 58 -7.68 2.68 18.69
CA THR A 58 -6.30 3.05 19.00
C THR A 58 -6.13 3.37 20.48
N TYR A 59 -7.02 4.20 21.04
CA TYR A 59 -6.99 4.53 22.47
C TYR A 59 -7.22 3.30 23.36
N SER A 60 -8.17 2.43 22.99
CA SER A 60 -8.40 1.16 23.71
C SER A 60 -7.19 0.23 23.63
N ALA A 61 -6.55 0.13 22.47
CA ALA A 61 -5.33 -0.64 22.29
C ALA A 61 -4.22 -0.10 23.18
N ILE A 62 -3.91 1.20 23.11
CA ILE A 62 -2.88 1.83 23.97
C ILE A 62 -3.20 1.63 25.45
N GLY A 63 -4.47 1.70 25.87
CA GLY A 63 -4.87 1.40 27.24
C GLY A 63 -4.58 -0.04 27.70
N ARG A 64 -4.57 -1.01 26.78
CA ARG A 64 -4.26 -2.43 27.08
C ARG A 64 -2.77 -2.73 27.11
N ILE A 65 -2.01 -2.22 26.14
CA ILE A 65 -0.56 -2.49 26.00
C ILE A 65 0.33 -1.44 26.66
N GLY A 66 -0.24 -0.31 27.09
CA GLY A 66 0.47 0.84 27.63
C GLY A 66 1.30 1.60 26.58
N TYR A 67 1.78 2.78 26.95
CA TYR A 67 2.65 3.60 26.08
C TYR A 67 3.96 2.91 25.72
N LEU A 68 4.52 2.11 26.65
CA LEU A 68 5.73 1.33 26.41
C LEU A 68 5.49 0.26 25.34
N GLY A 69 4.36 -0.47 25.41
CA GLY A 69 4.00 -1.46 24.40
C GLY A 69 3.76 -0.85 23.03
N ALA A 70 3.13 0.33 22.97
CA ALA A 70 2.94 1.06 21.73
C ALA A 70 4.28 1.51 21.10
N LEU A 71 5.22 1.98 21.92
CA LEU A 71 6.57 2.35 21.46
C LEU A 71 7.32 1.14 20.89
N VAL A 72 7.27 0.00 21.59
CA VAL A 72 7.90 -1.25 21.12
C VAL A 72 7.27 -1.72 19.81
N ALA A 73 5.95 -1.69 19.69
CA ALA A 73 5.26 -2.05 18.45
C ALA A 73 5.65 -1.13 17.29
N MET A 74 5.77 0.18 17.53
CA MET A 74 6.23 1.15 16.54
C MET A 74 7.68 0.87 16.10
N LEU A 75 8.58 0.56 17.04
CA LEU A 75 9.97 0.23 16.74
C LEU A 75 10.09 -1.06 15.93
N ILE A 76 9.39 -2.13 16.34
CA ILE A 76 9.38 -3.41 15.62
C ILE A 76 8.81 -3.20 14.22
N SER A 77 7.68 -2.52 14.08
CA SER A 77 7.06 -2.22 12.78
C SER A 77 8.02 -1.46 11.87
N THR A 78 8.73 -0.46 12.40
CA THR A 78 9.74 0.31 11.67
C THR A 78 10.89 -0.58 11.19
N LEU A 79 11.47 -1.40 12.08
CA LEU A 79 12.58 -2.30 11.75
C LEU A 79 12.18 -3.34 10.70
N VAL A 80 11.01 -3.97 10.87
CA VAL A 80 10.46 -4.94 9.92
C VAL A 80 10.21 -4.27 8.57
N SER A 81 9.62 -3.08 8.54
CA SER A 81 9.37 -2.33 7.30
C SER A 81 10.67 -2.03 6.55
N LEU A 82 11.73 -1.61 7.26
CA LEU A 82 13.05 -1.37 6.65
C LEU A 82 13.67 -2.67 6.12
N ALA A 83 13.56 -3.77 6.86
CA ALA A 83 14.05 -5.07 6.42
C ALA A 83 13.31 -5.56 5.17
N VAL A 84 11.99 -5.42 5.14
CA VAL A 84 11.13 -5.79 4.00
C VAL A 84 11.47 -4.94 2.79
N ILE A 85 11.58 -3.61 2.91
CA ILE A 85 11.95 -2.73 1.80
C ILE A 85 13.33 -3.12 1.24
N LYS A 86 14.32 -3.38 2.11
CA LYS A 86 15.65 -3.85 1.67
C LYS A 86 15.57 -5.18 0.92
N SER A 87 14.79 -6.14 1.41
CA SER A 87 14.57 -7.43 0.73
C SER A 87 13.88 -7.27 -0.62
N ILE A 88 12.83 -6.45 -0.69
CA ILE A 88 12.10 -6.16 -1.94
C ILE A 88 13.05 -5.51 -2.96
N LEU A 89 13.82 -4.50 -2.55
CA LEU A 89 14.77 -3.84 -3.45
C LEU A 89 15.87 -4.80 -3.94
N ARG A 90 16.35 -5.69 -3.07
CA ARG A 90 17.33 -6.71 -3.45
C ARG A 90 16.73 -7.73 -4.43
N PHE A 91 15.49 -8.16 -4.19
CA PHE A 91 14.77 -9.08 -5.06
C PHE A 91 14.44 -8.46 -6.43
N ALA A 92 14.00 -7.21 -6.44
CA ALA A 92 13.68 -6.46 -7.65
C ALA A 92 14.90 -6.28 -8.55
N ARG A 93 16.10 -6.09 -7.99
CA ARG A 93 17.35 -6.00 -8.76
C ARG A 93 17.78 -7.32 -9.42
N ARG A 94 17.35 -8.48 -8.90
CA ARG A 94 17.73 -9.81 -9.44
C ARG A 94 16.73 -10.41 -10.42
N SER A 95 15.48 -9.97 -10.40
CA SER A 95 14.40 -10.65 -11.12
C SER A 95 13.83 -9.81 -12.25
N ARG A 96 13.37 -10.50 -13.29
CA ARG A 96 12.48 -9.93 -14.32
C ARG A 96 11.11 -9.66 -13.69
N VAL A 97 11.01 -8.68 -12.79
CA VAL A 97 9.80 -8.33 -12.01
C VAL A 97 8.57 -8.20 -12.92
N TYR A 98 8.76 -7.73 -14.16
CA TYR A 98 7.71 -7.66 -15.17
C TYR A 98 6.97 -8.99 -15.40
N ARG A 99 7.64 -10.15 -15.31
CA ARG A 99 6.98 -11.47 -15.45
C ARG A 99 6.05 -11.77 -14.29
N ILE A 100 6.44 -11.40 -13.08
CA ILE A 100 5.61 -11.60 -11.88
C ILE A 100 4.38 -10.70 -11.97
N THR A 101 4.57 -9.43 -12.35
CA THR A 101 3.46 -8.48 -12.54
C THR A 101 2.48 -8.97 -13.61
N PHE A 102 2.98 -9.53 -14.72
CA PHE A 102 2.14 -10.02 -15.80
C PHE A 102 1.34 -11.27 -15.39
N VAL A 103 1.98 -12.22 -14.69
CA VAL A 103 1.32 -13.44 -14.19
C VAL A 103 0.25 -13.10 -13.15
N LEU A 104 0.57 -12.24 -12.17
CA LEU A 104 -0.39 -11.79 -11.18
C LEU A 104 -1.55 -11.00 -11.81
N GLY A 105 -1.27 -10.17 -12.82
CA GLY A 105 -2.28 -9.45 -13.59
C GLY A 105 -3.26 -10.37 -14.31
N ILE A 106 -2.76 -11.43 -14.97
CA ILE A 106 -3.61 -12.44 -15.62
C ILE A 106 -4.46 -13.18 -14.59
N ILE A 107 -3.86 -13.64 -13.48
CA ILE A 107 -4.60 -14.33 -12.42
C ILE A 107 -5.71 -13.43 -11.86
N ALA A 108 -5.44 -12.15 -11.66
CA ALA A 108 -6.43 -11.19 -11.18
C ALA A 108 -7.58 -10.99 -12.19
N ILE A 109 -7.29 -10.87 -13.49
CA ILE A 109 -8.32 -10.74 -14.53
C ILE A 109 -9.18 -12.00 -14.60
N ILE A 110 -8.58 -13.19 -14.55
CA ILE A 110 -9.31 -14.47 -14.57
C ILE A 110 -10.18 -14.60 -13.33
N SER A 111 -9.64 -14.32 -12.14
CA SER A 111 -10.39 -14.36 -10.90
C SER A 111 -11.57 -13.38 -10.91
N GLY A 112 -11.36 -12.15 -11.39
CA GLY A 112 -12.43 -11.16 -11.49
C GLY A 112 -13.52 -11.54 -12.49
N ALA A 113 -13.13 -12.08 -13.65
CA ALA A 113 -14.07 -12.59 -14.64
C ALA A 113 -14.87 -13.78 -14.11
N LEU A 114 -14.23 -14.68 -13.36
CA LEU A 114 -14.90 -15.83 -12.75
C LEU A 114 -15.92 -15.38 -11.70
N SER A 115 -15.56 -14.44 -10.82
CA SER A 115 -16.48 -13.88 -9.81
C SER A 115 -17.72 -13.24 -10.43
N LEU A 116 -17.57 -12.53 -11.57
CA LEU A 116 -18.69 -11.93 -12.29
C LEU A 116 -19.61 -12.99 -12.92
N LEU A 117 -19.07 -14.13 -13.34
CA LEU A 117 -19.85 -15.24 -13.93
C LEU A 117 -20.54 -16.09 -12.86
N THR A 118 -19.97 -16.21 -11.65
CA THR A 118 -20.54 -16.98 -10.54
C THR A 118 -21.52 -16.19 -9.67
N GLY A 119 -21.69 -14.89 -9.91
CA GLY A 119 -22.71 -14.05 -9.23
C GLY A 119 -22.49 -13.88 -7.72
N SER A 120 -21.24 -14.05 -7.27
CA SER A 120 -20.80 -13.93 -5.87
C SER A 120 -20.14 -12.58 -5.61
#